data_AF-A0A9X8MTD9-F1
#
_entry.id   AF-A0A9X8MTD9-F1
#
_cell.length_a   1.000
_cell.length_b   1.000
_cell.length_c   1.000
_cell.angle_alpha   90.00
_cell.angle_beta   90.00
_cell.angle_gamma   90.00
#
_symmetry.space_group_name_H-M   'P 1'
#
loop_
_entity.id
_entity.type
_entity.pdbx_description
1 polymer ?
#
loop_
_entity_poly.entity_id
_entity_poly.type
_entity_poly.pdbx_seq_one_letter_code
_entity_poly.pdbx_strand_id
1 'polypeptide(L)'
;MSSLNTVTEYQFNFSVNGPQGESDGGFILTSLAGVTDTIALGIAKAFNAQPWPTGVTNPMTVTKQDKVFTVYTTNLTANPPSFT
;
A
#
# COMPACT_ATOMS: atom_id res chain seq x y z
N MET A 1 15.06 -20.41 -12.64
CA MET A 1 15.71 -19.36 -11.82
C MET A 1 14.66 -18.71 -10.95
N SER A 2 14.99 -18.36 -9.71
CA SER A 2 14.13 -17.49 -8.87
C SER A 2 14.78 -16.11 -8.75
N SER A 3 13.95 -15.07 -8.73
CA SER A 3 14.39 -13.71 -8.45
C SER A 3 13.74 -13.23 -7.15
N LEU A 4 14.50 -12.51 -6.34
CA LEU A 4 14.00 -11.82 -5.15
C LEU A 4 13.80 -10.35 -5.49
N ASN A 5 12.57 -9.87 -5.35
CA ASN A 5 12.25 -8.45 -5.51
C ASN A 5 11.80 -7.92 -4.15
N THR A 6 12.47 -6.88 -3.65
CA THR A 6 12.05 -6.17 -2.45
C THR A 6 11.30 -4.92 -2.84
N VAL A 7 10.10 -4.75 -2.28
CA VAL A 7 9.27 -3.57 -2.45
C VAL A 7 8.92 -3.02 -1.07
N THR A 8 9.30 -1.79 -0.82
CA THR A 8 8.79 -1.04 0.33
C THR A 8 7.35 -0.62 0.07
N GLU A 9 6.46 -0.91 1.02
CA GLU A 9 5.10 -0.43 1.08
C GLU A 9 4.94 0.64 2.17
N TYR A 10 4.12 1.64 1.87
CA TYR A 10 3.71 2.70 2.77
C TYR A 10 2.20 2.63 2.90
N GLN A 11 1.71 2.18 4.05
CA GLN A 11 0.29 2.11 4.35
C GLN A 11 -0.14 3.37 5.08
N PHE A 12 -1.02 4.13 4.45
CA PHE A 12 -1.63 5.32 5.01
C PHE A 12 -2.97 4.94 5.61
N ASN A 13 -3.21 5.31 6.86
CA ASN A 13 -4.48 5.10 7.55
C ASN A 13 -4.93 6.41 8.15
N PHE A 14 -6.22 6.71 8.05
CA PHE A 14 -6.86 7.86 8.67
C PHE A 14 -8.26 7.50 9.12
N SER A 15 -8.77 8.22 10.10
CA SER A 15 -10.14 8.05 10.62
C SER A 15 -10.84 9.39 10.51
N VAL A 16 -12.11 9.37 10.13
CA VAL A 16 -12.98 10.55 9.97
C VAL A 16 -14.17 10.37 10.89
N ASN A 17 -14.30 11.23 11.90
CA ASN A 17 -15.47 11.24 12.78
C ASN A 17 -16.59 12.08 12.16
N GLY A 18 -17.53 11.41 11.50
CA GLY A 18 -18.71 12.06 10.94
C GLY A 18 -19.88 12.13 11.93
N PRO A 19 -20.97 12.85 11.57
CA PRO A 19 -22.21 12.89 12.36
C PRO A 19 -22.86 11.51 12.55
N GLN A 20 -22.49 10.53 11.73
CA GLN A 20 -23.01 9.18 11.70
C GLN A 20 -22.07 8.15 12.36
N GLY A 21 -20.93 8.59 12.89
CA GLY A 21 -19.92 7.73 13.52
C GLY A 21 -18.53 7.86 12.90
N GLU A 22 -17.60 7.05 13.40
CA GLU A 22 -16.22 6.95 12.91
C GLU A 22 -16.17 6.17 11.59
N SER A 23 -15.42 6.70 10.62
CA SER A 23 -15.17 6.07 9.33
C SER A 23 -13.67 5.99 9.08
N ASP A 24 -13.16 4.77 8.97
CA ASP A 24 -11.76 4.53 8.68
C ASP A 24 -11.51 4.46 7.17
N GLY A 25 -10.41 5.08 6.75
CA GLY A 25 -9.94 5.06 5.38
C GLY A 25 -8.45 4.81 5.32
N GLY A 26 -8.00 4.27 4.20
CA GLY A 26 -6.58 4.03 4.00
C GLY A 26 -6.25 3.64 2.57
N PHE A 27 -4.98 3.77 2.24
CA PHE A 27 -4.44 3.36 0.94
C PHE A 27 -2.98 2.95 1.09
N ILE A 28 -2.49 2.22 0.09
CA ILE A 28 -1.11 1.75 0.05
C ILE A 28 -0.43 2.35 -1.16
N LEU A 29 0.75 2.94 -0.95
CA LEU A 29 1.68 3.27 -2.01
C LEU A 29 2.95 2.45 -1.85
N THR A 30 3.69 2.27 -2.94
CA THR A 30 4.89 1.43 -2.93
C THR A 30 6.06 2.13 -3.58
N SER A 31 7.27 1.65 -3.25
CA SER A 31 8.52 2.07 -3.90
C SER A 31 8.54 1.82 -5.41
N LEU A 32 7.72 0.90 -5.94
CA LEU A 32 7.55 0.71 -7.39
C LEU A 32 6.91 1.92 -8.08
N ALA A 33 6.07 2.68 -7.35
CA ALA A 33 5.51 3.94 -7.82
C ALA A 33 6.45 5.14 -7.57
N GLY A 34 7.70 4.89 -7.15
CA GLY A 34 8.69 5.93 -6.84
C GLY A 34 8.51 6.59 -5.46
N VAL A 35 7.68 6.02 -4.59
CA VAL A 35 7.45 6.57 -3.25
C VAL A 35 8.65 6.30 -2.35
N THR A 36 9.09 7.35 -1.66
CA THR A 36 10.17 7.34 -0.68
C THR A 36 9.64 7.75 0.70
N ASP A 37 10.44 7.57 1.75
CA ASP A 37 10.11 7.99 3.11
C ASP A 37 9.75 9.49 3.18
N THR A 38 10.45 10.32 2.41
CA THR A 38 10.19 11.76 2.33
C THR A 38 8.84 12.06 1.69
N ILE A 39 8.51 11.38 0.59
CA ILE A 39 7.22 11.56 -0.10
C ILE A 39 6.09 11.08 0.81
N ALA A 40 6.24 9.91 1.43
CA ALA A 40 5.25 9.34 2.32
C ALA A 40 4.98 10.23 3.54
N LEU A 41 6.04 10.73 4.18
CA LEU A 41 5.91 11.68 5.28
C LEU A 41 5.28 13.01 4.82
N GLY A 42 5.63 13.48 3.61
CA GLY A 42 5.06 14.68 3.02
C GLY A 42 3.55 14.58 2.83
N ILE A 43 3.06 13.45 2.32
CA ILE A 43 1.62 13.18 2.14
C ILE A 43 0.91 13.19 3.50
N ALA A 44 1.42 12.46 4.49
CA ALA A 44 0.81 12.42 5.82
C ALA A 44 0.74 13.81 6.47
N LYS A 45 1.81 14.61 6.33
CA LYS A 45 1.83 16.00 6.81
C LYS A 45 0.83 16.89 6.08
N ALA A 46 0.75 16.79 4.76
CA ALA A 46 -0.18 17.59 3.96
C ALA A 46 -1.64 17.27 4.33
N PHE A 47 -1.96 15.99 4.52
CA PHE A 47 -3.31 15.55 4.90
C PHE A 47 -3.70 16.04 6.30
N ASN A 48 -2.76 15.98 7.26
CA ASN A 48 -2.96 16.47 8.62
C ASN A 48 -3.01 18.01 8.70
N ALA A 49 -2.43 18.72 7.73
CA ALA A 49 -2.48 20.18 7.66
C ALA A 49 -3.78 20.72 7.02
N GLN A 50 -4.58 19.87 6.37
CA GLN A 50 -5.83 20.28 5.75
C GLN A 50 -6.88 20.60 6.83
N PRO A 51 -7.60 21.74 6.73
CA PRO A 51 -8.70 22.04 7.65
C PRO A 51 -9.89 21.11 7.39
N TRP A 52 -10.41 20.49 8.44
CA TRP A 52 -11.60 19.62 8.40
C TRP A 52 -12.81 20.33 9.03
N PRO A 53 -14.05 20.01 8.61
CA PRO A 53 -15.24 20.48 9.28
C PRO A 53 -15.26 20.14 10.77
N THR A 54 -15.91 20.98 11.56
CA THR A 54 -15.98 20.84 13.02
C THR A 54 -16.55 19.48 13.43
N GLY A 55 -15.87 18.78 14.35
CA GLY A 55 -16.29 17.46 14.85
C GLY A 55 -15.64 16.27 14.13
N VAL A 56 -14.90 16.50 13.04
CA VAL A 56 -14.12 15.48 12.34
C VAL A 56 -12.70 15.45 12.87
N THR A 57 -12.27 14.30 13.39
CA THR A 57 -10.86 14.09 13.79
C THR A 57 -10.06 13.52 12.63
N ASN A 58 -8.75 13.78 12.59
CA ASN A 58 -7.83 13.18 11.62
C ASN A 58 -6.36 13.21 12.11
N PRO A 59 -5.78 12.07 12.52
CA PRO A 59 -4.36 11.86 12.32
C PRO A 59 -4.15 10.77 11.27
N MET A 60 -3.82 11.18 10.06
CA MET A 60 -3.22 10.26 9.11
C MET A 60 -1.89 9.78 9.65
N THR A 61 -1.78 8.47 9.74
CA THR A 61 -0.55 7.76 10.07
C THR A 61 -0.04 7.05 8.83
N VAL A 62 1.28 6.91 8.74
CA VAL A 62 1.92 6.13 7.70
C VAL A 62 2.82 5.06 8.34
N THR A 63 2.57 3.82 7.97
CA THR A 63 3.38 2.66 8.39
C THR A 63 4.19 2.19 7.21
N LYS A 64 5.50 2.03 7.41
CA LYS A 64 6.43 1.50 6.41
C LYS A 64 6.69 0.03 6.67
N GLN A 65 6.65 -0.79 5.63
CA GLN A 65 7.08 -2.19 5.69
C GLN A 65 7.75 -2.61 4.39
N ASP A 66 8.75 -3.51 4.48
CA ASP A 66 9.37 -4.10 3.30
C ASP A 66 8.74 -5.46 3.02
N LYS A 67 8.24 -5.65 1.80
CA LYS A 67 7.76 -6.94 1.30
C LYS A 67 8.76 -7.55 0.34
N VAL A 68 9.07 -8.81 0.58
CA VAL A 68 9.96 -9.61 -0.28
C VAL A 68 9.09 -10.56 -1.11
N PHE A 69 9.16 -10.39 -2.43
CA PHE A 69 8.51 -11.27 -3.38
C PHE A 69 9.53 -12.24 -3.97
N THR A 70 9.22 -13.53 -3.87
CA THR A 70 9.98 -14.57 -4.57
C THR A 70 9.24 -14.91 -5.85
N VAL A 71 9.84 -14.58 -7.00
CA VAL A 71 9.30 -14.90 -8.31
C VAL A 71 9.97 -16.16 -8.82
N TYR A 72 9.20 -17.20 -9.10
CA TYR A 72 9.68 -18.44 -9.71
C TYR A 72 9.35 -18.44 -11.20
N THR A 73 10.36 -18.64 -12.04
CA THR A 73 10.16 -18.90 -13.47
C THR A 73 10.48 -20.36 -13.76
N THR A 74 9.44 -21.13 -14.07
CA THR A 74 9.53 -22.50 -14.55
C THR A 74 8.64 -22.68 -15.77
N ASN A 75 9.09 -23.46 -16.76
CA ASN A 75 8.27 -23.83 -17.91
C ASN A 75 7.40 -25.02 -17.51
N LEU A 76 6.10 -24.79 -17.37
CA LEU A 76 5.12 -25.87 -17.23
C LEU A 76 4.72 -26.33 -18.63
N THR A 77 5.27 -27.45 -19.09
CA THR A 77 4.89 -28.06 -20.36
C THR A 77 3.74 -29.05 -20.12
N ALA A 78 2.59 -28.80 -20.74
CA ALA A 78 1.55 -29.82 -20.87
C ALA A 78 1.83 -30.63 -22.15
N ASN A 79 2.10 -31.93 -22.00
CA ASN A 79 2.13 -32.81 -23.16
C ASN A 79 0.69 -33.03 -23.63
N PRO A 80 0.38 -32.83 -24.92
CA PRO A 80 -0.95 -33.16 -25.43
C PRO A 80 -1.21 -34.66 -25.25
N PRO A 81 -2.45 -35.07 -24.91
CA PRO A 81 -2.79 -36.48 -24.78
C PRO A 81 -2.57 -37.21 -26.11
N SER A 82 -1.83 -38.33 -26.08
CA SER A 82 -1.65 -39.22 -27.21
C SER A 82 -2.86 -40.15 -27.31
N PHE A 83 -3.61 -40.05 -28.40
CA PHE A 83 -4.66 -41.00 -28.76
C PHE A 83 -4.11 -41.92 -29.85
N THR A 84 -3.41 -42.98 -29.44
CA THR A 84 -2.97 -44.09 -30.30
C THR A 84 -3.63 -45.37 -29.84
#